data_AF-A0A352PPV4-F1
#
_entry.id   AF-A0A352PPV4-F1
#
_cell.length_a   1.000
_cell.length_b   1.000
_cell.length_c   1.000
_cell.angle_alpha   90.00
_cell.angle_beta   90.00
_cell.angle_gamma   90.00
#
_symmetry.space_group_name_H-M   'P 1'
#
loop_
_entity.id
_entity.type
_entity.pdbx_description
1 polymer ?
#
loop_
_entity_poly.entity_id
_entity_poly.type
_entity_poly.pdbx_seq_one_letter_code
_entity_poly.pdbx_strand_id
1 'polypeptide(L)'
;MNASSILTPSSKKALDLVQLGKLEKAFRTWATSTPGKKRQLSRLRVLLVFLIIRYTGARLNEVLTLDVCDFDLKGSRIRFRKEEEADGREV
;
A
#
# COMPACT_ATOMS: atom_id res chain seq x y z
N MET A 1 -17.41 16.17 30.99
CA MET A 1 -16.25 16.72 30.26
C MET A 1 -15.94 15.78 29.11
N ASN A 2 -16.23 16.21 27.87
CA ASN A 2 -16.18 15.40 26.66
C ASN A 2 -14.73 15.26 26.16
N ALA A 3 -14.19 14.05 26.15
CA ALA A 3 -12.85 13.77 25.62
C ALA A 3 -12.92 13.56 24.09
N SER A 4 -13.23 14.63 23.37
CA SER A 4 -13.01 14.71 21.93
C SER A 4 -11.54 15.04 21.67
N SER A 5 -10.63 14.08 21.87
CA SER A 5 -9.30 14.16 21.26
C SER A 5 -9.39 13.69 19.82
N ILE A 6 -10.01 14.52 18.98
CA ILE A 6 -9.87 14.42 17.53
C ILE A 6 -8.43 14.80 17.23
N LEU A 7 -7.61 13.77 17.02
CA LEU A 7 -6.29 13.76 16.39
C LEU A 7 -5.89 15.13 15.80
N THR A 8 -5.29 15.99 16.62
CA THR A 8 -4.53 17.12 16.10
C THR A 8 -3.39 16.52 15.28
N PRO A 9 -3.22 16.88 13.99
CA PRO A 9 -2.14 16.34 13.20
C PRO A 9 -0.83 16.90 13.75
N SER A 10 -0.19 16.12 14.61
CA SER A 10 1.19 16.32 15.03
C SER A 10 2.06 16.50 13.79
N SER A 11 2.97 17.47 13.82
CA SER A 11 3.75 18.00 12.69
C SER A 11 4.68 17.02 11.95
N LYS A 12 4.45 15.70 12.08
CA LYS A 12 5.06 14.66 11.25
C LYS A 12 3.97 13.91 10.49
N LYS A 13 3.55 14.46 9.33
CA LYS A 13 2.64 13.80 8.39
C LYS A 13 3.24 12.53 7.75
N ALA A 14 4.52 12.26 7.96
CA ALA A 14 5.24 11.10 7.43
C ALA A 14 6.06 10.39 8.52
N LEU A 15 6.20 9.08 8.36
CA LEU A 15 7.06 8.25 9.20
C LEU A 15 8.53 8.46 8.83
N ASP A 16 9.41 8.51 9.83
CA ASP A 16 10.85 8.42 9.56
C ASP A 16 11.27 6.99 9.17
N LEU A 17 12.52 6.81 8.72
CA LEU A 17 13.02 5.51 8.24
C LEU A 17 12.98 4.42 9.32
N VAL A 18 13.18 4.77 10.58
CA VAL A 18 13.17 3.81 11.71
C VAL A 18 11.73 3.36 11.98
N GLN A 19 10.80 4.31 12.05
CA GLN A 19 9.38 4.04 12.23
C GLN A 19 8.82 3.23 11.06
N LEU A 20 9.21 3.56 9.84
CA LEU A 20 8.77 2.88 8.63
C LEU A 20 9.33 1.45 8.55
N GLY A 21 10.58 1.23 8.99
CA GLY A 21 11.15 -0.11 9.14
C GLY A 21 10.43 -0.96 10.21
N LYS A 22 10.05 -0.36 11.34
CA LYS A 22 9.23 -1.03 12.37
C LYS A 22 7.85 -1.42 11.81
N LEU A 23 7.23 -0.53 11.05
CA LEU A 23 5.93 -0.79 10.41
C LEU A 23 6.00 -1.96 9.44
N GLU A 24 7.03 -2.00 8.58
CA GLU A 24 7.24 -3.10 7.66
C GLU A 24 7.40 -4.44 8.38
N LYS A 25 8.23 -4.48 9.45
CA LYS A 25 8.40 -5.69 10.26
C LYS A 25 7.07 -6.15 10.87
N ALA A 26 6.26 -5.21 11.38
CA ALA A 26 4.95 -5.52 11.93
C ALA A 26 4.00 -6.10 10.88
N PHE A 27 3.96 -5.53 9.66
CA PHE A 27 3.17 -6.05 8.54
C PHE A 27 3.59 -7.46 8.13
N ARG A 28 4.89 -7.74 8.08
CA ARG A 28 5.42 -9.07 7.76
C ARG A 28 4.99 -10.11 8.80
N THR A 29 5.17 -9.81 10.09
CA THR A 29 4.73 -10.69 11.19
C THR A 29 3.20 -10.87 11.20
N TRP A 30 2.45 -9.81 10.98
CA TRP A 30 0.99 -9.88 10.90
C TRP A 30 0.50 -10.76 9.75
N ALA A 31 1.15 -10.69 8.59
CA ALA A 31 0.76 -11.48 7.43
C ALA A 31 1.02 -12.99 7.63
N THR A 32 2.08 -13.37 8.34
CA THR A 32 2.47 -14.78 8.54
C THR A 32 1.88 -15.41 9.80
N SER A 33 1.39 -14.62 10.76
CA SER A 33 0.89 -15.10 12.07
C SER A 33 -0.50 -15.76 12.07
N THR A 34 -1.11 -16.01 10.92
CA THR A 34 -2.50 -16.50 10.86
C THR A 34 -2.61 -18.01 10.72
N PRO A 35 -3.35 -18.71 11.59
CA PRO A 35 -3.77 -20.07 11.33
C PRO A 35 -4.86 -20.09 10.24
N GLY A 36 -4.53 -20.60 9.06
CA GLY A 36 -5.49 -20.87 7.98
C GLY A 36 -5.11 -20.27 6.62
N LYS A 37 -5.00 -21.14 5.60
CA LYS A 37 -4.54 -20.81 4.24
C LYS A 37 -5.29 -19.62 3.60
N LYS A 38 -6.63 -19.60 3.67
CA LYS A 38 -7.44 -18.52 3.04
C LYS A 38 -7.20 -17.14 3.68
N ARG A 39 -7.15 -17.07 5.01
CA ARG A 39 -6.96 -15.82 5.74
C ARG A 39 -5.53 -15.31 5.58
N GLN A 40 -4.55 -16.23 5.55
CA GLN A 40 -3.16 -15.91 5.26
C GLN A 40 -2.98 -15.28 3.87
N LEU A 41 -3.60 -15.84 2.82
CA LEU A 41 -3.56 -15.26 1.47
C LEU A 41 -4.10 -13.82 1.42
N SER A 42 -5.18 -13.55 2.15
CA SER A 42 -5.73 -12.19 2.24
C SER A 42 -4.72 -11.21 2.86
N ARG A 43 -4.05 -11.59 3.95
CA ARG A 43 -3.04 -10.73 4.59
C ARG A 43 -1.78 -10.56 3.74
N LEU A 44 -1.37 -11.60 3.03
CA LEU A 44 -0.25 -11.53 2.08
C LEU A 44 -0.53 -10.54 0.94
N ARG A 45 -1.77 -10.46 0.45
CA ARG A 45 -2.17 -9.43 -0.52
C ARG A 45 -2.03 -8.02 0.05
N VAL A 46 -2.49 -7.78 1.28
CA VAL A 46 -2.33 -6.49 1.94
C VAL A 46 -0.85 -6.15 2.17
N LEU A 47 -0.03 -7.13 2.55
CA LEU A 47 1.42 -6.95 2.66
C LEU A 47 2.03 -6.59 1.30
N LEU A 48 1.64 -7.27 0.22
CA LEU A 48 2.15 -6.98 -1.12
C LEU A 48 1.82 -5.55 -1.56
N VAL A 49 0.57 -5.11 -1.36
CA VAL A 49 0.15 -3.72 -1.64
C VAL A 49 1.02 -2.73 -0.87
N PHE A 50 1.22 -2.95 0.43
CA PHE A 50 2.08 -2.10 1.26
C PHE A 50 3.52 -2.05 0.75
N LEU A 51 4.12 -3.20 0.40
CA LEU A 51 5.51 -3.25 -0.07
C LEU A 51 5.68 -2.54 -1.41
N ILE A 52 4.73 -2.70 -2.34
CA ILE A 52 4.76 -1.99 -3.63
C ILE A 52 4.72 -0.48 -3.38
N ILE A 53 3.75 0.03 -2.61
CA ILE A 53 3.66 1.45 -2.26
C ILE A 53 4.97 1.94 -1.62
N ARG A 54 5.49 1.18 -0.66
CA ARG A 54 6.68 1.55 0.10
C ARG A 54 7.94 1.68 -0.76
N TYR A 55 8.15 0.78 -1.72
CA TYR A 55 9.38 0.76 -2.51
C TYR A 55 9.28 1.51 -3.85
N THR A 56 8.07 1.83 -4.32
CA THR A 56 7.87 2.55 -5.59
C THR A 56 7.36 3.97 -5.40
N GLY A 57 6.76 4.28 -4.25
CA GLY A 57 6.04 5.54 -4.04
C GLY A 57 4.71 5.63 -4.78
N ALA A 58 4.23 4.54 -5.38
CA ALA A 58 2.96 4.50 -6.10
C ALA A 58 1.76 4.80 -5.19
N ARG A 59 0.71 5.37 -5.78
CA ARG A 59 -0.55 5.65 -5.09
C ARG A 59 -1.34 4.35 -4.89
N LEU A 60 -2.20 4.33 -3.87
CA LEU A 60 -2.99 3.14 -3.56
C LEU A 60 -3.86 2.70 -4.75
N ASN A 61 -4.52 3.62 -5.45
CA ASN A 61 -5.35 3.29 -6.62
C ASN A 61 -4.52 2.67 -7.76
N GLU A 62 -3.30 3.15 -7.99
CA GLU A 62 -2.39 2.60 -9.00
C GLU A 62 -2.00 1.15 -8.67
N VAL A 63 -1.75 0.85 -7.39
CA VAL A 63 -1.39 -0.51 -6.96
C VAL A 63 -2.60 -1.46 -7.00
N LEU A 64 -3.80 -0.96 -6.69
CA LEU A 64 -5.03 -1.75 -6.70
C LEU A 64 -5.53 -2.11 -8.11
N THR A 65 -5.05 -1.42 -9.14
CA THR A 65 -5.39 -1.68 -10.55
C THR A 65 -4.37 -2.55 -11.29
N LEU A 66 -3.28 -2.96 -10.61
CA LEU A 66 -2.26 -3.84 -11.18
C LEU A 66 -2.81 -5.22 -11.53
N ASP A 67 -2.39 -5.73 -12.69
CA ASP A 67 -2.55 -7.11 -13.10
C ASP A 67 -1.21 -7.85 -13.10
N VAL A 68 -1.24 -9.18 -13.18
CA VAL A 68 -0.05 -10.05 -13.23
C VAL A 68 0.88 -9.65 -14.39
N CYS A 69 0.32 -9.20 -15.51
CA CYS A 69 1.07 -8.77 -16.69
C CYS A 69 1.89 -7.48 -16.49
N ASP A 70 1.63 -6.73 -15.42
CA ASP A 70 2.33 -5.48 -15.11
C ASP A 70 3.66 -5.73 -14.36
N PHE A 71 3.89 -6.94 -13.89
CA PHE A 71 5.11 -7.35 -13.18
C PHE A 71 6.15 -7.92 -14.15
N ASP A 72 7.25 -7.21 -14.32
CA ASP A 72 8.48 -7.76 -14.91
C ASP A 72 9.40 -8.24 -13.78
N LEU A 73 9.27 -9.52 -13.42
CA LEU A 73 10.05 -10.13 -12.35
C LEU A 73 11.54 -10.30 -12.72
N LYS A 74 11.87 -10.37 -14.02
CA LYS A 74 13.28 -10.48 -14.46
C LYS A 74 13.98 -9.13 -14.31
N GLY A 75 13.31 -8.06 -14.72
CA GLY A 75 13.81 -6.69 -14.58
C GLY A 75 13.59 -6.09 -13.19
N SER A 76 12.82 -6.75 -12.31
CA SER A 76 12.34 -6.18 -11.03
C SER A 76 11.59 -4.85 -11.22
N ARG A 77 10.73 -4.78 -12.24
CA ARG A 77 9.97 -3.57 -12.61
C ARG A 77 8.46 -3.82 -12.48
N ILE A 78 7.73 -2.75 -12.15
CA ILE A 78 6.27 -2.73 -12.12
C ILE A 78 5.83 -1.61 -13.06
N ARG A 79 4.88 -1.90 -13.95
CA ARG A 79 4.28 -0.90 -14.85
C ARG A 79 2.96 -0.40 -14.24
N PHE A 80 2.91 0.89 -13.91
CA PHE A 80 1.67 1.53 -13.49
C PHE A 80 0.96 2.12 -14.72
N ARG A 81 -0.32 1.80 -14.91
CA ARG A 81 -1.12 2.40 -15.97
C ARG A 81 -1.50 3.83 -15.57
N LYS A 82 -1.35 4.77 -16.49
CA LYS A 82 -1.90 6.11 -16.31
C LYS A 82 -3.43 6.00 -16.43
N GLU A 83 -4.17 6.46 -15.42
CA GLU A 83 -5.60 6.76 -15.61
C GLU A 83 -5.65 7.86 -16.68
N GLU A 84 -6.20 7.55 -17.85
CA GLU A 84 -6.61 8.62 -18.77
C GLU A 84 -7.70 9.41 -18.03
N GLU A 85 -7.41 10.66 -17.69
CA GLU A 85 -8.47 11.63 -17.41
C GLU A 85 -9.39 11.57 -18.63
N ALA A 86 -10.59 11.01 -18.45
CA ALA A 86 -11.63 11.14 -19.44
C ALA A 86 -11.76 12.64 -19.71
N ASP A 87 -11.34 13.06 -20.91
CA ASP A 87 -11.46 14.42 -21.42
C ASP A 87 -12.94 14.79 -21.29
N GLY A 88 -13.25 15.55 -20.24
CA GLY A 88 -14.56 16.12 -20.00
C GLY A 88 -14.84 17.18 -21.04
N ARG A 89 -15.10 16.75 -22.27
CA ARG A 89 -15.76 17.52 -23.30
C ARG A 89 -16.93 16.72 -23.83
N GLU A 90 -18.08 16.92 -23.20
CA GLU A 90 -19.33 16.90 -23.93
C GLU A 90 -20.02 18.26 -23.76
N VAL A 91 -20.52 18.72 -24.91
CA VAL A 91 -21.02 20.04 -25.30
C VAL A 91 -22.47 20.28 -24.87
#